data_AF-A0A6P1X173-F1
#
_entry.id   AF-A0A6P1X173-F1
#
_cell.length_a   1.000
_cell.length_b   1.000
_cell.length_c   1.000
_cell.angle_alpha   90.00
_cell.angle_beta   90.00
_cell.angle_gamma   90.00
#
_symmetry.space_group_name_H-M   'P 1'
#
loop_
_entity.id
_entity.type
_entity.pdbx_description
1 polymer ?
#
loop_
_entity_poly.entity_id
_entity_poly.type
_entity_poly.pdbx_seq_one_letter_code
_entity_poly.pdbx_strand_id
1 'polypeptide(L)' 'MEFIGFADAQEFIKISGFSEWDLEHKVYANTDFKKMCMFRFGKGNKRYIEIEPALKFIKENILIRETDL' A
#
# COMPACT_ATOMS: atom_id res chain seq x y z
N MET A 1 -14.49 4.93 -13.72
CA MET A 1 -13.02 5.05 -13.75
C MET A 1 -12.48 3.69 -14.14
N GLU A 2 -11.73 3.66 -15.24
CA GLU A 2 -11.07 2.46 -15.76
C GLU A 2 -9.97 1.97 -14.82
N PHE A 3 -9.64 0.69 -14.94
CA PHE A 3 -8.76 -0.11 -14.08
C PHE A 3 -7.46 0.61 -13.68
N ILE A 4 -7.29 0.92 -12.38
CA ILE A 4 -6.08 1.54 -11.81
C ILE A 4 -5.19 0.43 -11.20
N GLY A 5 -4.91 -0.64 -11.95
CA GLY A 5 -4.31 -1.86 -11.38
C GLY A 5 -3.08 -1.62 -10.49
N PHE A 6 -2.21 -0.68 -10.87
CA PHE A 6 -1.02 -0.31 -10.10
C PHE A 6 -0.88 1.21 -9.93
N ALA A 7 -0.36 1.61 -8.78
CA ALA A 7 0.14 2.96 -8.51
C ALA A 7 1.62 2.90 -8.13
N ASP A 8 2.36 3.98 -8.38
CA ASP A 8 3.64 4.16 -7.68
C ASP A 8 3.40 4.68 -6.26
N ALA A 9 4.47 4.79 -5.45
CA ALA A 9 4.34 5.18 -4.05
C ALA A 9 3.68 6.56 -3.86
N GLN A 10 3.97 7.52 -4.74
CA GLN A 10 3.40 8.87 -4.64
C GLN A 10 1.91 8.87 -5.01
N GLU A 11 1.55 8.16 -6.07
CA GLU A 11 0.15 8.07 -6.47
C GLU A 11 -0.67 7.24 -5.48
N PHE A 12 -0.07 6.21 -4.87
CA PHE A 12 -0.73 5.40 -3.85
C PHE A 12 -1.04 6.21 -2.58
N ILE A 13 -0.19 7.18 -2.19
CA ILE A 13 -0.50 8.11 -1.09
C ILE A 13 -1.83 8.84 -1.39
N LYS A 14 -1.97 9.39 -2.59
CA LYS A 14 -3.19 10.13 -2.99
C LYS A 14 -4.42 9.23 -3.05
N ILE A 15 -4.28 8.04 -3.64
CA ILE A 15 -5.40 7.11 -3.85
C ILE A 15 -5.87 6.50 -2.53
N SER A 16 -4.93 6.14 -1.65
CA SER A 16 -5.27 5.51 -0.38
C SER A 16 -5.81 6.50 0.65
N GLY A 17 -5.45 7.78 0.55
CA GLY A 17 -5.81 8.81 1.51
C GLY A 17 -5.07 8.72 2.84
N PHE A 18 -4.08 7.83 2.97
CA PHE A 18 -3.24 7.73 4.16
C PHE A 18 -2.11 8.75 4.14
N SER A 19 -1.63 9.13 5.32
CA SER A 19 -0.45 9.97 5.43
C SER A 19 0.79 9.22 4.88
N GLU A 20 1.71 9.97 4.27
CA GLU A 20 2.99 9.42 3.82
C GLU A 20 3.74 8.74 4.98
N TRP A 21 3.72 9.37 6.15
CA TRP A 21 4.38 8.83 7.34
C TRP A 21 3.84 7.47 7.76
N ASP A 22 2.50 7.30 7.82
CA ASP A 22 1.87 6.03 8.15
C ASP A 22 2.19 4.96 7.10
N LEU A 23 2.16 5.34 5.82
CA LEU A 23 2.51 4.44 4.74
C LEU A 23 3.97 3.98 4.86
N GLU A 24 4.92 4.87 5.09
CA GLU A 24 6.33 4.49 5.23
C GLU A 24 6.61 3.62 6.46
N HIS A 25 6.07 4.02 7.62
CA HIS A 25 6.47 3.45 8.91
C HIS A 25 5.60 2.27 9.34
N LYS A 26 4.35 2.18 8.87
CA LYS A 26 3.42 1.11 9.27
C LYS A 26 3.13 0.14 8.13
N VAL A 27 3.00 0.63 6.89
CA VAL A 27 2.59 -0.20 5.75
C VAL A 27 3.80 -0.75 4.99
N TYR A 28 4.65 0.12 4.43
CA TYR A 28 5.82 -0.29 3.66
C TYR A 28 6.90 -0.92 4.53
N ALA A 29 6.91 -0.68 5.84
CA ALA A 29 7.74 -1.41 6.79
C ALA A 29 7.34 -2.89 6.89
N ASN A 30 6.05 -3.23 6.68
CA ASN A 30 5.53 -4.58 6.79
C ASN A 30 6.07 -5.51 5.68
N THR A 31 6.66 -6.63 6.07
CA THR A 31 7.31 -7.57 5.14
C THR A 31 6.29 -8.32 4.27
N ASP A 32 5.11 -8.63 4.80
CA ASP A 32 4.09 -9.36 4.08
C ASP A 32 3.37 -8.47 3.07
N PHE A 33 3.12 -7.20 3.43
CA PHE A 33 2.66 -6.19 2.48
C PHE A 33 3.63 -6.06 1.30
N LYS A 34 4.95 -5.97 1.57
CA LYS A 34 5.97 -5.92 0.51
C LYS A 34 5.89 -7.13 -0.42
N LYS A 35 5.74 -8.34 0.12
CA LYS A 35 5.70 -9.58 -0.67
C LYS A 35 4.44 -9.70 -1.52
N MET A 36 3.29 -9.29 -0.98
CA MET A 36 1.99 -9.53 -1.61
C MET A 36 1.55 -8.39 -2.51
N CYS A 37 1.95 -7.15 -2.20
CA CYS A 37 1.35 -5.96 -2.81
C CYS A 37 2.37 -5.04 -3.49
N MET A 38 3.69 -5.21 -3.25
CA MET A 38 4.72 -4.33 -3.82
C MET A 38 5.58 -5.03 -4.86
N PHE A 39 5.73 -4.37 -6.00
CA PHE A 39 6.44 -4.88 -7.17
C PHE A 39 7.51 -3.91 -7.64
N ARG A 40 8.51 -4.44 -8.33
CA ARG A 40 9.58 -3.67 -8.98
C ARG A 40 9.93 -4.31 -10.32
N PHE A 41 10.28 -3.49 -11.30
CA PHE A 41 10.91 -3.98 -12.52
C PHE A 41 12.39 -4.29 -12.27
N GLY A 42 12.71 -5.56 -12.06
CA GLY A 42 14.09 -6.05 -11.88
C GLY A 42 14.84 -5.33 -10.76
N LYS A 43 16.05 -4.83 -11.07
CA LYS A 43 16.91 -4.08 -10.12
C LYS A 43 16.54 -2.58 -9.99
N GLY A 44 15.40 -2.17 -10.53
CA GLY A 44 14.94 -0.78 -10.44
C GLY A 44 14.63 -0.34 -9.00
N ASN A 45 14.80 0.96 -8.73
CA ASN A 45 14.46 1.56 -7.44
C ASN A 45 12.98 1.93 -7.32
N LYS A 46 12.28 2.07 -8.46
CA LYS A 46 10.86 2.42 -8.48
C LYS A 46 10.01 1.24 -8.03
N ARG A 47 9.04 1.54 -7.16
CA ARG A 47 8.11 0.57 -6.57
C ARG A 47 6.72 0.84 -7.12
N TYR A 48 6.00 -0.25 -7.36
CA TYR A 48 4.63 -0.25 -7.81
C TYR A 48 3.80 -1.03 -6.80
N ILE A 49 2.58 -0.58 -6.56
CA ILE A 49 1.70 -1.11 -5.55
C ILE A 49 0.42 -1.52 -6.26
N GLU A 50 0.04 -2.78 -6.16
CA GLU A 50 -1.23 -3.26 -6.71
C GLU A 50 -2.36 -2.75 -5.83
N ILE A 51 -3.22 -1.88 -6.37
CA ILE A 51 -4.03 -0.98 -5.55
C ILE A 51 -5.07 -1.75 -4.72
N GLU A 52 -5.89 -2.58 -5.37
CA GLU A 52 -6.95 -3.32 -4.68
C GLU A 52 -6.40 -4.28 -3.62
N PRO A 53 -5.40 -5.13 -3.91
CA PRO A 53 -4.78 -5.98 -2.89
C PRO A 53 -4.15 -5.18 -1.74
N ALA A 54 -3.49 -4.06 -2.04
CA ALA A 54 -2.87 -3.23 -1.01
C ALA A 54 -3.90 -2.63 -0.04
N LEU A 55 -4.98 -2.05 -0.56
CA LEU A 55 -6.04 -1.47 0.28
C LEU A 55 -6.73 -2.55 1.12
N LYS A 56 -6.98 -3.73 0.53
CA LYS A 56 -7.53 -4.87 1.26
C LYS A 56 -6.60 -5.32 2.39
N PHE A 57 -5.30 -5.50 2.09
CA PHE A 57 -4.31 -5.91 3.08
C PHE A 57 -4.25 -4.94 4.26
N ILE A 58 -4.17 -3.63 3.99
CA ILE A 58 -4.10 -2.59 5.03
C ILE A 58 -5.35 -2.66 5.93
N LYS A 59 -6.54 -2.77 5.33
CA LYS A 59 -7.80 -2.83 6.08
C LYS A 59 -7.92 -4.08 6.95
N GLU A 60 -7.45 -5.23 6.48
CA GLU A 60 -7.61 -6.52 7.17
C GLU A 60 -6.51 -6.80 8.19
N ASN A 61 -5.30 -6.24 8.02
CA ASN A 61 -4.12 -6.65 8.78
C ASN A 61 -3.41 -5.51 9.52
N ILE A 62 -3.69 -4.25 9.20
CA ILE A 62 -2.97 -3.09 9.77
C ILE A 62 -3.92 -2.17 10.54
N LEU A 63 -5.06 -1.83 9.96
CA LEU A 63 -6.02 -0.97 10.62
C LEU A 63 -6.82 -1.75 11.68
N ILE A 64 -7.10 -1.06 12.78
CA ILE A 64 -8.05 -1.48 13.81
C ILE A 64 -9.23 -0.51 13.71
N ARG A 65 -10.46 -1.02 13.85
CA ARG A 65 -11.63 -0.12 13.87
C ARG A 65 -11.57 0.72 15.14
N GLU A 66 -11.99 1.98 15.04
CA GLU A 66 -12.06 2.88 16.19
C GLU A 66 -12.88 2.29 17.36
N THR A 67 -13.90 1.49 17.05
CA THR A 67 -14.75 0.82 18.05
C THR A 67 -14.08 -0.34 18.77
N ASP A 68 -12.96 -0.84 18.23
CA ASP A 68 -12.26 -2.03 18.72
C ASP A 68 -10.98 -1.65 19.50
N LEU A 69 -10.75 -0.34 19.73
CA LEU A 69 -9.72 0.23 20.60
C LEU A 69 -10.23 0.38 22.04
#